data_AF-A0A1V4QV31-F1
#
_entry.id   AF-A0A1V4QV31-F1
#
_cell.length_a   1.000
_cell.length_b   1.000
_cell.length_c   1.000
_cell.angle_alpha   90.00
_cell.angle_beta   90.00
_cell.angle_gamma   90.00
#
_symmetry.space_group_name_H-M   'P 1'
#
loop_
_entity.id
_entity.type
_entity.pdbx_description
1 polymer ?
#
loop_
_entity_poly.entity_id
_entity_poly.type
_entity_poly.pdbx_seq_one_letter_code
_entity_poly.pdbx_strand_id
1 'polypeptide(L)'
;MILIKFFFVIFCLVESNADYIAEFGIDRGRPIETGFLFWEGKYIEAPYVVERRGLMIFVNGVAVTAAPPFHFYEVPKAVDPGPAHFKATDFLDDREVQDFLQAKWSYLQQQYDEEEAIRKMGEVYA
;
A
#
# COMPACT_ATOMS: atom_id res chain seq x y z
N MET A 1 29.75 -21.98 -3.56
CA MET A 1 28.35 -22.18 -3.11
C MET A 1 28.14 -21.31 -1.88
N ILE A 2 26.98 -20.63 -1.82
CA ILE A 2 26.45 -19.76 -0.76
C ILE A 2 26.94 -18.30 -0.79
N LEU A 3 26.09 -17.27 -0.66
CA LEU A 3 24.82 -16.87 -1.29
C LEU A 3 24.71 -15.40 -0.87
N ILE A 4 24.71 -14.47 -1.82
CA ILE A 4 24.63 -13.03 -1.59
C ILE A 4 23.19 -12.70 -1.11
N LYS A 5 23.03 -12.25 0.14
CA LYS A 5 21.75 -11.74 0.64
C LYS A 5 21.63 -10.26 0.26
N PHE A 6 20.83 -10.02 -0.78
CA PHE A 6 20.42 -8.71 -1.23
C PHE A 6 19.55 -8.01 -0.19
N PHE A 7 19.94 -6.77 0.12
CA PHE A 7 19.10 -5.69 0.59
C PHE A 7 17.84 -5.63 -0.31
N PHE A 8 16.65 -5.91 0.23
CA PHE A 8 15.39 -5.70 -0.47
C PHE A 8 14.43 -4.99 0.47
N VAL A 9 14.44 -3.67 0.31
CA VAL A 9 13.29 -2.74 0.30
C VAL A 9 11.95 -3.40 0.62
N ILE A 10 11.20 -2.74 1.51
CA ILE A 10 9.76 -2.89 1.75
C ILE A 10 9.03 -2.80 0.39
N PHE A 11 9.00 -3.92 -0.32
CA PHE A 11 8.01 -4.21 -1.33
C PHE A 11 6.87 -4.82 -0.54
N CYS A 12 5.97 -3.97 -0.05
CA CYS A 12 4.59 -4.41 0.14
C CYS A 12 4.22 -5.16 -1.14
N LEU A 13 3.91 -6.45 -1.01
CA LEU A 13 3.38 -7.27 -2.09
C LEU A 13 2.15 -6.55 -2.64
N VAL A 14 2.37 -5.76 -3.69
CA VAL A 14 1.35 -5.45 -4.67
C VAL A 14 1.05 -6.81 -5.28
N GLU A 15 0.03 -7.51 -4.76
CA GLU A 15 -0.52 -8.65 -5.48
C GLU A 15 -0.84 -8.13 -6.89
N SER A 16 -0.08 -8.65 -7.85
CA SER A 16 -0.10 -8.11 -9.18
C SER A 16 -1.42 -8.54 -9.81
N ASN A 17 -2.02 -7.70 -10.66
CA ASN A 17 -3.22 -8.10 -11.39
C ASN A 17 -3.03 -9.43 -12.16
N ALA A 18 -1.79 -9.83 -12.46
CA ALA A 18 -1.49 -11.10 -13.08
C ALA A 18 -1.89 -12.31 -12.22
N ASP A 19 -1.74 -12.24 -10.89
CA ASP A 19 -2.09 -13.33 -9.99
C ASP A 19 -3.61 -13.54 -9.96
N TYR A 20 -4.37 -12.45 -9.88
CA TYR A 20 -5.84 -12.52 -9.96
C TYR A 20 -6.35 -12.93 -11.35
N ILE A 21 -5.66 -12.58 -12.43
CA ILE A 21 -5.99 -13.08 -13.77
C ILE A 21 -5.76 -14.59 -13.85
N ALA A 22 -4.69 -15.10 -13.24
CA ALA A 22 -4.43 -16.53 -13.20
C ALA A 22 -5.52 -17.29 -12.42
N GLU A 23 -6.03 -16.73 -11.33
CA GLU A 23 -7.07 -17.34 -10.50
C GLU A 23 -8.48 -17.20 -11.11
N PHE A 24 -8.88 -16.00 -11.51
CA PHE A 24 -10.27 -15.68 -11.90
C PHE A 24 -10.50 -15.52 -13.41
N GLY A 25 -9.43 -15.62 -14.21
CA GLY A 25 -9.47 -15.57 -15.66
C GLY A 25 -9.85 -14.21 -16.25
N ILE A 26 -10.23 -14.25 -17.53
CA ILE A 26 -10.73 -13.11 -18.29
C ILE A 26 -12.11 -13.47 -18.85
N ASP A 27 -13.08 -12.60 -18.60
CA ASP A 27 -14.44 -12.71 -19.13
C ASP A 27 -14.81 -11.47 -19.94
N ARG A 28 -15.51 -11.65 -21.05
CA ARG A 28 -15.84 -10.59 -22.01
C ARG A 28 -17.32 -10.63 -22.38
N GLY A 29 -18.00 -9.53 -22.06
CA GLY A 29 -19.40 -9.31 -22.42
C GLY A 29 -19.59 -9.00 -23.91
N ARG A 30 -20.86 -9.05 -24.33
CA ARG A 30 -21.26 -8.60 -25.67
C ARG A 30 -21.19 -7.07 -25.77
N PRO A 31 -20.95 -6.53 -26.97
CA PRO A 31 -20.98 -5.08 -27.19
C PRO A 31 -22.36 -4.49 -26.87
N ILE A 32 -22.37 -3.35 -26.18
CA ILE A 32 -23.56 -2.57 -25.86
C ILE A 32 -23.57 -1.32 -26.74
N GLU A 33 -24.57 -1.19 -27.60
CA GLU A 33 -24.69 -0.11 -28.59
C GLU A 33 -25.40 1.15 -28.05
N THR A 34 -25.98 1.07 -26.86
CA THR A 34 -26.83 2.12 -26.29
C THR A 34 -26.25 2.69 -25.00
N GLY A 35 -26.58 3.95 -24.72
CA GLY A 35 -26.14 4.66 -23.52
C GLY A 35 -24.89 5.51 -23.71
N PHE A 36 -24.45 6.14 -22.61
CA PHE A 36 -23.26 6.98 -22.56
C PHE A 36 -22.40 6.60 -21.35
N LEU A 37 -21.09 6.50 -21.55
CA LEU A 37 -20.13 6.30 -20.47
C LEU A 37 -19.18 7.48 -20.40
N PHE A 38 -19.14 8.13 -19.24
CA PHE A 38 -18.11 9.10 -18.90
C PHE A 38 -17.25 8.51 -17.77
N TRP A 39 -15.94 8.52 -17.96
CA TRP A 39 -14.98 8.06 -16.97
C TRP A 39 -13.85 9.09 -16.85
N GLU A 40 -13.56 9.55 -15.64
CA GLU A 40 -12.55 10.58 -15.36
C GLU A 40 -12.71 11.85 -16.23
N GLY A 41 -13.96 12.27 -16.45
CA GLY A 41 -14.28 13.46 -17.25
C GLY A 41 -14.10 13.28 -18.76
N LYS A 42 -13.76 12.08 -19.24
CA LYS A 42 -13.67 11.74 -20.66
C LYS A 42 -14.87 10.90 -21.09
N TYR A 43 -15.40 11.18 -22.27
CA TYR A 43 -16.40 10.33 -22.91
C TYR A 43 -15.70 9.11 -23.52
N ILE A 44 -16.27 7.92 -23.29
CA ILE A 44 -15.85 6.68 -23.95
C ILE A 44 -16.86 6.42 -25.07
N GLU A 45 -16.38 6.20 -26.30
CA GLU A 45 -17.25 5.95 -27.45
C GLU A 45 -17.82 4.53 -27.44
N ALA A 46 -19.07 4.40 -27.89
CA ALA A 46 -19.70 3.11 -28.17
C ALA A 46 -19.10 2.46 -29.42
N PRO A 47 -19.16 1.12 -29.56
CA PRO A 47 -19.86 0.17 -28.71
C PRO A 47 -19.09 -0.16 -27.41
N TYR A 48 -19.81 -0.30 -26.28
CA TYR A 48 -19.19 -0.61 -24.99
C TYR A 48 -19.01 -2.12 -24.82
N VAL A 49 -17.76 -2.55 -24.75
CA VAL A 49 -17.37 -3.92 -24.44
C VAL A 49 -16.85 -3.96 -23.01
N VAL A 50 -17.64 -4.58 -22.12
CA VAL A 50 -17.24 -4.80 -20.74
C VAL A 50 -16.40 -6.07 -20.64
N GLU A 51 -15.23 -5.97 -20.05
CA GLU A 51 -14.30 -7.07 -19.80
C GLU A 51 -13.93 -7.12 -18.32
N ARG A 52 -13.98 -8.29 -17.70
CA ARG A 52 -13.40 -8.54 -16.38
C ARG A 52 -12.06 -9.24 -16.57
N ARG A 53 -10.98 -8.69 -16.03
CA ARG A 53 -9.65 -9.32 -16.03
C ARG A 53 -9.20 -9.44 -14.57
N GLY A 54 -9.19 -10.65 -14.04
CA GLY A 54 -9.03 -10.85 -12.59
C GLY A 54 -10.15 -10.17 -11.81
N LEU A 55 -9.78 -9.25 -10.91
CA LEU A 55 -10.71 -8.44 -10.12
C LEU A 55 -11.03 -7.07 -10.73
N MET A 56 -10.40 -6.72 -11.87
CA MET A 56 -10.57 -5.42 -12.51
C MET A 56 -11.63 -5.46 -13.60
N ILE A 57 -12.41 -4.39 -13.73
CA ILE A 57 -13.37 -4.20 -14.82
C ILE A 57 -12.81 -3.18 -15.81
N PHE A 58 -12.94 -3.51 -17.09
CA PHE A 58 -12.55 -2.71 -18.22
C PHE A 58 -13.77 -2.44 -19.11
N VAL A 59 -13.82 -1.27 -19.72
CA VAL A 59 -14.75 -0.95 -20.81
C VAL A 59 -13.93 -0.44 -21.98
N ASN A 60 -14.03 -1.08 -23.13
CA ASN A 60 -13.24 -0.75 -24.33
C ASN A 60 -11.72 -0.72 -24.08
N GLY A 61 -11.26 -1.60 -23.19
CA GLY A 61 -9.86 -1.67 -22.78
C GLY A 61 -9.42 -0.61 -21.75
N VAL A 62 -10.31 0.30 -21.35
CA VAL A 62 -10.08 1.29 -20.28
C VAL A 62 -10.50 0.68 -18.94
N ALA A 63 -9.62 0.67 -17.94
CA ALA A 63 -9.98 0.21 -16.59
C ALA A 63 -10.97 1.20 -15.95
N VAL A 64 -12.14 0.71 -15.53
CA VAL A 64 -13.23 1.51 -14.93
C VAL A 64 -13.51 1.16 -13.47
N THR A 65 -12.70 0.29 -12.87
CA THR A 65 -12.72 0.04 -11.42
C THR A 65 -11.73 0.95 -10.71
N ALA A 66 -12.22 1.72 -9.73
CA ALA A 66 -11.35 2.28 -8.69
C ALA A 66 -10.71 1.11 -7.92
N ALA A 67 -9.46 1.27 -7.48
CA ALA A 67 -8.80 0.31 -6.59
C ALA A 67 -9.75 -0.05 -5.43
N PRO A 68 -9.81 -1.33 -4.99
CA PRO A 68 -10.66 -1.71 -3.88
C PRO A 68 -10.37 -0.80 -2.67
N PRO A 69 -11.40 -0.44 -1.86
CA PRO A 69 -11.17 0.36 -0.67
C PRO A 69 -10.13 -0.36 0.19
N PHE A 70 -9.04 0.33 0.53
CA PHE A 70 -8.03 -0.21 1.43
C PHE A 70 -8.74 -0.71 2.69
N HIS A 71 -8.74 -2.01 2.92
CA HIS A 71 -9.21 -2.56 4.18
C HIS A 71 -8.25 -2.05 5.25
N PHE A 72 -8.71 -1.10 6.07
CA PHE A 72 -7.98 -0.67 7.26
C PHE A 72 -7.90 -1.87 8.20
N TYR A 73 -6.77 -2.58 8.20
CA TYR A 73 -6.49 -3.55 9.25
C TYR A 73 -6.45 -2.82 10.60
N GLU A 74 -6.98 -3.45 11.65
CA GLU A 74 -6.74 -2.96 13.01
C GLU A 74 -5.23 -2.94 13.23
N VAL A 75 -4.67 -1.74 13.40
CA VAL A 75 -3.24 -1.61 13.71
C VAL A 75 -3.02 -2.28 15.06
N PRO A 76 -2.16 -3.31 15.17
CA PRO A 76 -1.89 -3.96 16.44
C PRO A 76 -1.46 -2.91 17.47
N LYS A 77 -1.90 -3.09 18.73
CA LYS A 77 -1.46 -2.21 19.81
C LYS A 77 0.06 -2.24 19.89
N ALA A 78 0.68 -1.10 19.62
CA ALA A 78 2.11 -0.95 19.68
C ALA A 78 2.58 -1.06 21.13
N VAL A 79 3.71 -1.73 21.34
CA VAL A 79 4.35 -1.91 22.65
C VAL A 79 5.52 -0.92 22.73
N ASP A 80 5.69 -0.24 23.86
CA ASP A 80 6.81 0.68 24.04
C ASP A 80 8.14 -0.09 23.97
N PRO A 81 9.03 0.22 23.00
CA PRO A 81 10.35 -0.40 22.93
C PRO A 81 11.32 0.11 24.01
N GLY A 82 10.89 1.04 24.88
CA GLY A 82 11.68 1.57 25.97
C GLY A 82 12.56 2.76 25.54
N PRO A 83 13.61 3.09 26.32
CA PRO A 83 14.52 4.19 26.00
C PRO A 83 15.44 3.84 24.83
N ALA A 84 15.92 4.86 24.11
CA ALA A 84 16.90 4.69 23.05
C ALA A 84 18.19 4.07 23.60
N HIS A 85 18.73 3.11 22.87
CA HIS A 85 19.97 2.39 23.20
C HIS A 85 21.07 2.60 22.15
N PHE A 86 20.85 3.52 21.21
CA PHE A 86 21.79 3.93 20.17
C PHE A 86 22.19 5.40 20.35
N LYS A 87 23.25 5.82 19.68
CA LYS A 87 23.64 7.23 19.63
C LYS A 87 23.07 7.90 18.40
N ALA A 88 22.88 9.21 18.50
CA ALA A 88 22.39 10.03 17.40
C ALA A 88 23.32 10.11 16.16
N THR A 89 24.42 9.37 16.15
CA THR A 89 25.37 9.30 15.03
C THR A 89 25.26 8.00 14.24
N ASP A 90 24.44 7.05 14.70
CA ASP A 90 24.42 5.67 14.20
C ASP A 90 23.42 5.48 13.03
N PHE A 91 22.85 6.57 12.50
CA PHE A 91 21.50 6.61 11.95
C PHE A 91 21.22 6.05 10.55
N LEU A 92 22.22 5.87 9.68
CA LEU A 92 21.87 5.82 8.25
C LEU A 92 21.67 4.41 7.67
N ASP A 93 22.23 3.36 8.28
CA ASP A 93 22.09 1.99 7.74
C ASP A 93 21.88 0.90 8.81
N ASP A 94 21.82 1.25 10.10
CA ASP A 94 21.61 0.27 11.16
C ASP A 94 20.13 -0.13 11.26
N ARG A 95 19.86 -1.39 10.95
CA ARG A 95 18.50 -1.96 10.98
C ARG A 95 17.91 -1.96 12.40
N GLU A 96 18.72 -2.19 13.43
CA GLU A 96 18.23 -2.23 14.82
C GLU A 96 17.75 -0.84 15.26
N VAL A 97 18.47 0.20 14.83
CA VAL A 97 18.08 1.60 15.06
C VAL A 97 16.77 1.92 14.33
N GLN A 98 16.64 1.53 13.05
CA GLN A 98 15.42 1.76 12.27
C GLN A 98 14.21 1.02 12.87
N ASP A 99 14.39 -0.24 13.27
CA ASP A 99 13.34 -1.06 13.89
C ASP A 99 12.88 -0.44 15.22
N PHE A 100 13.81 0.05 16.05
CA PHE A 100 13.46 0.77 17.28
C PHE A 100 12.69 2.05 16.97
N LEU A 101 13.17 2.90 16.06
CA LEU A 101 12.54 4.18 15.75
C LEU A 101 11.12 3.97 15.21
N GLN A 102 10.94 2.96 14.36
CA GLN A 102 9.63 2.60 13.83
C GLN A 102 8.68 2.09 14.92
N ALA A 103 9.16 1.22 15.81
CA ALA A 103 8.37 0.74 16.94
C ALA A 103 7.99 1.88 17.90
N LYS A 104 8.94 2.78 18.18
CA LYS A 104 8.74 3.93 19.07
C LYS A 104 7.73 4.90 18.48
N TRP A 105 7.85 5.23 17.20
CA TRP A 105 6.91 6.10 16.49
C TRP A 105 5.50 5.51 16.49
N SER A 106 5.37 4.22 16.18
CA SER A 106 4.09 3.50 16.18
C SER A 106 3.43 3.52 17.56
N TYR A 107 4.22 3.37 18.63
CA TYR A 107 3.73 3.49 20.01
C TYR A 107 3.25 4.91 20.31
N LEU A 108 4.05 5.93 20.02
CA LEU A 108 3.72 7.31 20.33
C LEU A 108 2.44 7.78 19.61
N GLN A 109 2.28 7.44 18.33
CA GLN A 109 1.08 7.78 17.56
C GLN A 109 -0.21 7.13 18.09
N GLN A 110 -0.10 5.98 18.77
CA GLN A 110 -1.27 5.31 19.35
C GLN A 110 -1.63 5.82 20.75
N GLN A 111 -0.67 6.40 21.49
CA GLN A 111 -0.86 6.82 22.87
C GLN A 111 -1.11 8.32 23.05
N TYR A 112 -0.64 9.14 22.11
CA TYR A 112 -0.66 10.60 22.21
C TYR A 112 -1.30 11.23 20.98
N ASP A 113 -1.69 12.49 21.09
CA ASP A 113 -2.03 13.29 19.91
C ASP A 113 -0.79 13.52 19.03
N GLU A 114 -1.02 13.92 17.78
CA GLU A 114 0.05 14.06 16.78
C GLU A 114 1.14 15.05 17.23
N GLU A 115 0.76 16.17 17.82
CA GLU A 115 1.69 17.21 18.26
C GLU A 115 2.57 16.72 19.42
N GLU A 116 1.97 16.06 20.41
CA GLU A 116 2.69 15.49 21.53
C GLU A 116 3.55 14.28 21.11
N ALA A 117 3.09 13.46 20.17
CA ALA A 117 3.85 12.35 19.61
C ALA A 117 5.12 12.86 18.88
N ILE A 118 4.99 13.91 18.06
CA ILE A 118 6.14 14.54 17.38
C ILE A 118 7.13 15.10 18.40
N ARG A 119 6.63 15.82 19.42
CA ARG A 119 7.47 16.39 20.47
C ARG A 119 8.27 15.30 21.20
N LYS A 120 7.60 14.21 21.61
CA LYS A 120 8.24 13.07 22.28
C LYS A 120 9.20 12.32 21.38
N MET A 121 8.90 12.21 20.08
CA MET A 121 9.81 11.60 19.12
C MET A 121 11.08 12.46 18.96
N GLY A 122 10.96 13.78 19.00
CA GLY A 122 12.11 14.70 19.02
C GLY A 122 13.06 14.46 20.20
N GLU A 123 12.53 14.11 21.38
CA GLU A 123 13.34 13.76 22.56
C GLU A 123 14.16 12.48 22.38
N VAL A 124 13.76 11.58 21.46
CA VAL A 124 14.50 10.35 21.14
C VAL A 124 15.77 10.66 20.33
N TYR A 125 15.77 11.77 19.58
CA TYR A 125 16.89 12.20 18.75
C TYR A 125 17.81 13.22 19.42
N ALA A 126 17.42 13.76 20.58
CA ALA A 126 18.15 14.78 21.33
C ALA A 126 19.27 14.17 22.19
#